data_AF-A0A741THY0-F1
#
_entry.id   AF-A0A741THY0-F1
#
_cell.length_a   1.000
_cell.length_b   1.000
_cell.length_c   1.000
_cell.angle_alpha   90.00
_cell.angle_beta   90.00
_cell.angle_gamma   90.00
#
_symmetry.space_group_name_H-M   'P 1'
#
loop_
_entity.id
_entity.type
_entity.pdbx_description
1 polymer ?
#
loop_
_entity_poly.entity_id
_entity_poly.type
_entity_poly.pdbx_seq_one_letter_code
_entity_poly.pdbx_strand_id
1 'polypeptide(L)'
;RRLVHGETADLAPTGFGQQVREAMDQRREHHIEQRDATRNRDGRIFYRRNLLATLREREVARAGAEMAEGKALPFRAAKDGESVSGKFTGTVHLSSGKFAVVEKSHEFTLVPWRPIIDRQLGREVMGIVQGGSVSWQLGRQRGLER
;
A
#
# COMPACT_ATOMS: atom_id res chain seq x y z
N ARG A 1 15.54 -6.18 3.58
CA ARG A 1 15.05 -5.10 4.49
C ARG A 1 16.17 -4.07 4.60
N ARG A 2 16.21 -3.06 3.70
CA ARG A 2 17.21 -1.99 3.73
C ARG A 2 16.49 -0.71 4.11
N LEU A 3 16.74 -0.30 5.35
CA LEU A 3 16.22 0.93 5.96
C LEU A 3 17.09 2.08 5.45
N VAL A 4 16.45 3.13 4.93
CA VAL A 4 16.87 4.54 4.91
C VAL A 4 18.36 4.75 5.18
N HIS A 5 19.19 4.67 4.14
CA HIS A 5 20.57 5.17 4.21
C HIS A 5 20.53 6.69 4.03
N GLY A 6 21.35 7.40 4.80
CA GLY A 6 21.48 8.85 4.75
C GLY A 6 22.10 9.32 3.44
N GLU A 7 21.27 9.51 2.42
CA GLU A 7 21.67 10.14 1.14
C GLU A 7 21.97 11.64 1.27
N THR A 8 21.70 12.26 2.42
CA THR A 8 21.89 13.71 2.60
C THR A 8 23.33 14.13 2.82
N ALA A 9 24.25 13.19 3.09
CA ALA A 9 25.63 13.50 3.43
C ALA A 9 26.50 13.91 2.22
N ASP A 10 26.09 13.56 0.99
CA ASP A 10 26.90 13.74 -0.24
C ASP A 10 26.19 14.55 -1.34
N LEU A 11 25.13 15.29 -1.00
CA LEU A 11 24.49 16.18 -1.98
C LEU A 11 25.36 17.42 -2.21
N ALA A 12 25.86 17.55 -3.45
CA ALA A 12 26.62 18.71 -3.90
C ALA A 12 25.89 20.02 -3.54
N PRO A 13 26.62 21.06 -3.10
CA PRO A 13 26.02 22.30 -2.61
C PRO A 13 25.35 23.14 -3.71
N THR A 14 25.58 22.82 -4.99
CA THR A 14 25.07 23.56 -6.14
C THR A 14 24.52 22.62 -7.23
N GLY A 15 23.70 23.17 -8.12
CA GLY A 15 23.12 22.43 -9.24
C GLY A 15 22.06 21.42 -8.81
N PHE A 16 22.10 20.21 -9.36
CA PHE A 16 21.10 19.18 -9.06
C PHE A 16 21.07 18.79 -7.56
N GLY A 17 22.22 18.75 -6.89
CA GLY A 17 22.29 18.44 -5.45
C GLY A 17 21.54 19.46 -4.57
N GLN A 18 21.53 20.73 -4.97
CA GLN A 18 20.73 21.78 -4.32
C GLN A 18 19.23 21.54 -4.54
N GLN A 19 18.81 21.22 -5.78
CA GLN A 19 17.39 20.95 -6.09
C GLN A 19 16.87 19.73 -5.32
N VAL A 20 17.68 18.67 -5.18
CA VAL A 20 17.32 17.49 -4.37
C VAL A 20 17.15 17.88 -2.90
N ARG A 21 18.03 18.74 -2.37
CA ARG A 21 17.95 19.21 -0.98
C ARG A 21 16.68 20.03 -0.75
N GLU A 22 16.37 20.97 -1.64
CA GLU A 22 15.14 21.78 -1.59
C GLU A 22 13.88 20.89 -1.68
N ALA A 23 13.86 19.92 -2.59
CA ALA A 23 12.74 18.97 -2.69
C ALA A 23 12.59 18.09 -1.43
N MET A 24 13.70 17.69 -0.80
CA MET A 24 13.67 16.98 0.48
C MET A 24 13.15 17.85 1.63
N ASP A 25 13.51 19.14 1.66
CA ASP A 25 13.03 20.07 2.67
C ASP A 25 11.53 20.32 2.52
N GLN A 26 11.04 20.56 1.29
CA GLN A 26 9.61 20.67 1.01
C GLN A 26 8.83 19.41 1.44
N ARG A 27 9.39 18.21 1.20
CA ARG A 27 8.79 16.95 1.65
C ARG A 27 8.71 16.86 3.18
N ARG A 28 9.73 17.34 3.91
CA ARG A 28 9.72 17.36 5.38
C ARG A 28 8.63 18.30 5.89
N GLU A 29 8.54 19.51 5.35
CA GLU A 29 7.51 20.47 5.74
C GLU A 29 6.11 19.91 5.48
N HIS A 30 5.88 19.30 4.31
CA HIS A 30 4.62 18.64 4.01
C HIS A 30 4.27 17.56 5.05
N HIS A 31 5.22 16.73 5.47
CA HIS A 31 4.97 15.74 6.51
C HIS A 31 4.71 16.37 7.90
N ILE A 32 5.32 17.51 8.22
CA ILE A 32 5.02 18.24 9.46
C ILE A 32 3.59 18.79 9.44
N GLU A 33 3.17 19.40 8.34
CA GLU A 33 1.81 19.92 8.13
C GLU A 33 0.75 18.81 8.28
N GLN A 34 1.02 17.64 7.69
CA GLN A 34 0.17 16.44 7.81
C GLN A 34 0.27 15.76 9.19
N ARG A 35 1.00 16.38 10.14
CA ARG A 35 1.35 15.89 11.49
C ARG A 35 2.11 14.57 11.49
N ASP A 36 2.57 14.12 10.33
CA ASP A 36 3.25 12.85 10.07
C ASP A 36 4.73 12.90 10.48
N ALA A 37 5.25 14.12 10.69
CA ALA A 37 6.55 14.40 11.29
C ALA A 37 6.46 15.54 12.32
N THR A 38 7.43 15.61 13.21
CA THR A 38 7.64 16.74 14.13
C THR A 38 9.07 17.25 14.02
N ARG A 39 9.25 18.55 14.22
CA ARG A 39 10.56 19.20 14.29
C ARG A 39 10.91 19.44 15.76
N ASN A 40 12.07 18.96 16.21
CA ASN A 40 12.55 19.27 17.55
C ASN A 40 13.20 20.66 17.60
N ARG A 41 13.58 21.13 18.80
CA ARG A 41 14.24 22.43 18.99
C ARG A 41 15.60 22.55 18.28
N ASP A 42 16.28 21.44 18.03
CA ASP A 42 17.57 21.38 17.33
C ASP A 42 17.43 21.27 15.80
N GLY A 43 16.21 21.38 15.26
CA GLY A 43 15.93 21.28 13.82
C GLY A 43 15.91 19.86 13.24
N ARG A 44 16.06 18.82 14.07
CA ARG A 44 15.93 17.42 13.65
C ARG A 44 14.47 17.05 13.42
N ILE A 45 14.21 16.36 12.30
CA ILE A 45 12.88 15.87 11.94
C ILE A 45 12.68 14.45 12.45
N PHE A 46 11.61 14.24 13.19
CA PHE A 46 11.18 12.94 13.69
C PHE A 46 9.89 12.53 13.00
N TYR A 47 9.93 11.44 12.25
CA TYR A 47 8.74 10.86 11.64
C TYR A 47 7.98 9.99 12.64
N ARG A 48 6.64 9.93 12.50
CA ARG A 48 5.84 8.99 13.28
C ARG A 48 6.32 7.56 13.05
N ARG A 49 6.23 6.74 14.11
CA ARG A 49 6.38 5.27 13.97
C ARG A 49 5.33 4.78 12.96
N ASN A 50 5.72 3.84 12.11
CA ASN A 50 4.87 3.24 11.07
C ASN A 50 4.36 4.21 9.99
N LEU A 51 5.01 5.36 9.76
CA LEU A 51 4.61 6.36 8.76
C LEU A 51 4.23 5.76 7.39
N LEU A 52 5.09 4.90 6.82
CA LEU A 52 4.83 4.30 5.51
C LEU A 52 3.57 3.42 5.49
N ALA A 53 3.27 2.74 6.60
CA ALA A 53 2.05 1.94 6.72
C ALA A 53 0.82 2.85 6.77
N THR A 54 0.87 3.92 7.58
CA THR A 54 -0.23 4.90 7.67
C THR A 54 -0.49 5.62 6.33
N LEU A 55 0.55 6.02 5.61
CA LEU A 55 0.40 6.65 4.30
C LEU A 55 -0.20 5.69 3.28
N ARG A 56 0.24 4.42 3.28
CA ARG A 56 -0.36 3.37 2.44
C ARG A 56 -1.83 3.15 2.77
N GLU A 57 -2.19 3.03 4.04
CA GLU A 57 -3.59 2.86 4.46
C GLU A 57 -4.48 4.00 3.97
N ARG A 58 -4.02 5.26 4.10
CA ARG A 58 -4.73 6.44 3.58
C ARG A 58 -4.86 6.44 2.06
N GLU A 59 -3.81 6.04 1.34
CA GLU A 59 -3.83 5.92 -0.11
C GLU A 59 -4.84 4.86 -0.56
N VAL A 60 -4.78 3.67 0.04
CA VAL A 60 -5.68 2.54 -0.27
C VAL A 60 -7.13 2.91 0.08
N ALA A 61 -7.37 3.58 1.21
CA ALA A 61 -8.71 4.02 1.59
C ALA A 61 -9.32 5.01 0.59
N ARG A 62 -8.51 5.98 0.12
CA ARG A 62 -8.94 6.95 -0.89
C ARG A 62 -9.24 6.28 -2.23
N ALA A 63 -8.31 5.46 -2.73
CA ALA A 63 -8.49 4.74 -4.00
C ALA A 63 -9.69 3.77 -3.93
N GLY A 64 -9.89 3.11 -2.79
CA GLY A 64 -11.04 2.25 -2.55
C GLY A 64 -12.36 3.03 -2.58
N ALA A 65 -12.42 4.20 -1.95
CA ALA A 65 -13.61 5.06 -1.97
C ALA A 65 -13.94 5.54 -3.40
N GLU A 66 -12.95 6.02 -4.16
CA GLU A 66 -13.11 6.42 -5.56
C GLU A 66 -13.60 5.25 -6.44
N MET A 67 -13.03 4.05 -6.24
CA MET A 67 -13.46 2.85 -6.97
C MET A 67 -14.89 2.41 -6.61
N ALA A 68 -15.34 2.63 -5.38
CA ALA A 68 -16.68 2.25 -4.93
C ALA A 68 -17.77 3.04 -5.67
N GLU A 69 -17.52 4.32 -5.96
CA GLU A 69 -18.41 5.17 -6.75
C GLU A 69 -18.61 4.62 -8.17
N GLY A 70 -17.54 4.16 -8.82
CA GLY A 70 -17.60 3.60 -10.17
C GLY A 70 -18.16 2.17 -10.25
N LYS A 71 -17.96 1.35 -9.20
CA LYS A 71 -18.40 -0.05 -9.17
C LYS A 71 -19.82 -0.25 -8.63
N ALA A 72 -20.41 0.77 -8.01
CA ALA A 72 -21.64 0.63 -7.21
C ALA A 72 -21.54 -0.51 -6.16
N LEU A 73 -20.33 -0.76 -5.67
CA LEU A 73 -20.01 -1.82 -4.70
C LEU A 73 -19.21 -1.18 -3.56
N PRO A 74 -19.64 -1.30 -2.28
CA PRO A 74 -18.94 -0.70 -1.16
C PRO A 74 -17.49 -1.18 -1.02
N PHE A 75 -16.58 -0.26 -0.68
CA PHE A 75 -15.21 -0.59 -0.32
C PHE A 75 -15.08 -0.88 1.17
N ARG A 76 -14.38 -1.96 1.52
CA ARG A 76 -13.94 -2.25 2.88
C ARG A 76 -12.42 -2.45 2.92
N ALA A 77 -11.75 -1.67 3.78
CA ALA A 77 -10.32 -1.84 4.04
C ALA A 77 -10.08 -3.12 4.87
N ALA A 78 -9.16 -3.96 4.42
CA ALA A 78 -8.70 -5.11 5.20
C ALA A 78 -7.68 -4.68 6.25
N LYS A 79 -7.79 -5.24 7.45
CA LYS A 79 -6.84 -5.03 8.54
C LYS A 79 -5.76 -6.11 8.53
N ASP A 80 -4.63 -5.79 9.15
CA ASP A 80 -3.58 -6.79 9.37
C ASP A 80 -4.12 -7.95 10.23
N GLY A 81 -3.75 -9.18 9.89
CA GLY A 81 -4.25 -10.41 10.52
C GLY A 81 -5.65 -10.84 10.05
N GLU A 82 -6.31 -10.07 9.20
CA GLU A 82 -7.65 -10.40 8.72
C GLU A 82 -7.63 -11.43 7.59
N SER A 83 -8.62 -12.34 7.61
CA SER A 83 -8.88 -13.26 6.50
C SER A 83 -9.65 -12.54 5.39
N VAL A 84 -9.14 -12.65 4.17
CA VAL A 84 -9.78 -12.16 2.95
C VAL A 84 -10.16 -13.34 2.08
N SER A 85 -11.39 -13.34 1.59
CA SER A 85 -11.88 -14.28 0.58
C SER A 85 -12.78 -13.58 -0.41
N GLY A 86 -12.85 -14.08 -1.63
CA GLY A 86 -13.70 -13.57 -2.69
C GLY A 86 -13.09 -13.76 -4.07
N LYS A 87 -13.79 -13.26 -5.07
CA LYS A 87 -13.36 -13.32 -6.46
C LYS A 87 -12.25 -12.30 -6.71
N PHE A 88 -11.10 -12.74 -7.21
CA PHE A 88 -10.06 -11.83 -7.68
C PHE A 88 -10.47 -11.25 -9.05
N THR A 89 -10.84 -9.97 -9.10
CA THR A 89 -11.43 -9.35 -10.31
C THR A 89 -10.46 -8.48 -11.10
N GLY A 90 -9.31 -8.13 -10.53
CA GLY A 90 -8.31 -7.32 -11.19
C GLY A 90 -7.31 -6.70 -10.24
N THR A 91 -6.48 -5.80 -10.75
CA THR A 91 -5.43 -5.16 -9.96
C THR A 91 -5.43 -3.64 -10.15
N VAL A 92 -5.10 -2.91 -9.11
CA VAL A 92 -4.89 -1.45 -9.14
C VAL A 92 -3.44 -1.13 -8.80
N HIS A 93 -2.86 -0.16 -9.51
CA HIS A 93 -1.52 0.34 -9.24
C HIS A 93 -1.62 1.64 -8.46
N LEU A 94 -1.09 1.63 -7.25
CA LEU A 94 -0.99 2.79 -6.37
C LEU A 94 0.48 3.17 -6.19
N SER A 95 0.75 4.36 -5.66
CA SER A 95 2.12 4.82 -5.38
C SER A 95 2.81 3.90 -4.38
N SER A 96 2.05 3.31 -3.44
CA SER A 96 2.57 2.37 -2.45
C SER A 96 2.74 0.92 -2.94
N GLY A 97 2.34 0.62 -4.18
CA GLY A 97 2.49 -0.68 -4.82
C GLY A 97 1.27 -1.18 -5.60
N LYS A 98 1.33 -2.43 -6.06
CA LYS A 98 0.22 -3.10 -6.76
C LYS A 98 -0.70 -3.81 -5.76
N PHE A 99 -2.01 -3.63 -5.93
CA PHE A 99 -3.04 -4.23 -5.08
C PHE A 99 -3.98 -5.10 -5.91
N ALA A 100 -4.45 -6.19 -5.32
CA ALA A 100 -5.47 -7.06 -5.86
C ALA A 100 -6.84 -6.58 -5.39
N VAL A 101 -7.81 -6.56 -6.31
CA VAL A 101 -9.22 -6.31 -6.04
C VAL A 101 -9.87 -7.67 -5.77
N VAL A 102 -10.34 -7.86 -4.53
CA VAL A 102 -11.07 -9.06 -4.12
C VAL A 102 -12.51 -8.65 -3.84
N GLU A 103 -13.43 -9.15 -4.67
CA GLU A 103 -14.86 -8.83 -4.60
C GLU A 103 -15.63 -9.97 -3.91
N LYS A 104 -16.54 -9.59 -3.02
CA LYS A 104 -17.59 -10.43 -2.44
C LYS A 104 -18.95 -9.93 -2.94
N SER A 105 -20.03 -10.58 -2.51
CA SER A 105 -21.39 -10.23 -2.96
C SER A 105 -21.84 -8.81 -2.65
N HIS A 106 -21.30 -8.16 -1.60
CA HIS A 106 -21.76 -6.85 -1.12
C HIS A 106 -20.63 -5.86 -0.82
N GLU A 107 -19.39 -6.25 -1.04
CA GLU A 107 -18.22 -5.41 -0.76
C GLU A 107 -17.05 -5.84 -1.63
N PHE A 108 -16.08 -4.96 -1.77
CA PHE A 108 -14.77 -5.33 -2.26
C PHE A 108 -13.67 -4.80 -1.35
N THR A 109 -12.51 -5.40 -1.48
CA THR A 109 -11.33 -5.09 -0.67
C THR A 109 -10.11 -5.02 -1.57
N LEU A 110 -9.22 -4.08 -1.24
CA LEU A 110 -7.90 -3.96 -1.86
C LEU A 110 -6.87 -4.56 -0.91
N VAL A 111 -6.13 -5.55 -1.39
CA VAL A 111 -5.07 -6.21 -0.61
C VAL A 111 -3.76 -6.24 -1.40
N PRO A 112 -2.58 -6.24 -0.74
CA PRO A 112 -1.30 -6.31 -1.43
C PRO A 112 -1.25 -7.48 -2.42
N TRP A 113 -0.97 -7.19 -3.70
CA TRP A 113 -0.93 -8.21 -4.73
C TRP A 113 0.32 -9.08 -4.60
N ARG A 114 0.19 -10.36 -5.00
CA ARG A 114 1.32 -11.28 -5.16
C ARG A 114 1.18 -12.06 -6.47
N PRO A 115 2.29 -12.37 -7.18
CA PRO A 115 2.24 -13.10 -8.45
C PRO A 115 1.53 -14.46 -8.38
N ILE A 116 1.47 -15.08 -7.21
CA ILE A 116 0.88 -16.41 -7.02
C ILE A 116 -0.62 -16.45 -7.41
N ILE A 117 -1.33 -15.32 -7.33
CA ILE A 117 -2.76 -15.24 -7.70
C ILE A 117 -2.98 -14.82 -9.16
N ASP A 118 -1.94 -14.61 -9.97
CA ASP A 118 -2.12 -14.14 -11.35
C ASP A 118 -2.99 -15.06 -12.20
N ARG A 119 -2.82 -16.38 -12.01
CA ARG A 119 -3.63 -17.40 -12.71
C ARG A 119 -5.05 -17.55 -12.14
N GLN A 120 -5.39 -16.79 -11.09
CA GLN A 120 -6.69 -16.85 -10.41
C GLN A 120 -7.58 -15.68 -10.78
N LEU A 121 -7.25 -14.89 -11.81
CA LEU A 121 -8.14 -13.82 -12.28
C LEU A 121 -9.51 -14.42 -12.65
N GLY A 122 -10.55 -13.83 -12.09
CA GLY A 122 -11.93 -14.30 -12.22
C GLY A 122 -12.29 -15.50 -11.34
N ARG A 123 -11.39 -15.99 -10.48
CA ARG A 123 -11.62 -17.14 -9.58
C ARG A 123 -11.65 -16.70 -8.12
N GLU A 124 -12.25 -17.55 -7.29
CA GLU A 124 -12.23 -17.41 -5.84
C GLU A 124 -10.80 -17.58 -5.30
N VAL A 125 -10.38 -16.64 -4.46
CA VAL A 125 -9.12 -16.67 -3.72
C VAL A 125 -9.40 -16.49 -2.24
N MET A 126 -8.53 -17.05 -1.40
CA MET A 126 -8.58 -16.88 0.04
C MET A 126 -7.18 -16.65 0.57
N GLY A 127 -7.03 -15.84 1.61
CA GLY A 127 -5.74 -15.59 2.24
C GLY A 127 -5.85 -14.76 3.50
N ILE A 128 -4.70 -14.54 4.15
CA ILE A 128 -4.60 -13.74 5.37
C ILE A 128 -3.68 -12.56 5.09
N VAL A 129 -4.11 -11.34 5.43
CA VAL A 129 -3.27 -10.14 5.35
C VAL A 129 -2.23 -10.19 6.47
N GLN A 130 -0.95 -10.03 6.13
CA GLN A 130 0.17 -10.11 7.07
C GLN A 130 1.27 -9.11 6.74
N GLY A 131 1.50 -8.14 7.63
CA GLY A 131 2.63 -7.22 7.60
C GLY A 131 2.75 -6.41 6.29
N GLY A 132 1.62 -6.07 5.67
CA GLY A 132 1.60 -5.40 4.36
C GLY A 132 1.80 -6.33 3.16
N SER A 133 1.57 -7.63 3.34
CA SER A 133 1.50 -8.67 2.30
C SER A 133 0.24 -9.53 2.49
N VAL A 134 0.03 -10.52 1.63
CA VAL A 134 -1.03 -11.53 1.78
C VAL A 134 -0.44 -12.94 1.68
N SER A 135 -0.81 -13.80 2.62
CA SER A 135 -0.56 -15.23 2.53
C SER A 135 -1.76 -15.91 1.86
N TRP A 136 -1.63 -16.29 0.60
CA TRP A 136 -2.70 -16.89 -0.19
C TRP A 136 -2.81 -18.39 0.06
N GLN A 137 -4.04 -18.86 0.30
CA GLN A 137 -4.42 -20.26 0.38
C GLN A 137 -5.09 -20.64 -0.94
N LEU A 138 -4.27 -20.99 -1.93
CA LEU A 138 -4.77 -21.49 -3.20
C LEU A 138 -5.20 -22.95 -3.01
N GLY A 139 -6.50 -23.18 -2.92
CA GLY A 139 -7.07 -24.52 -2.90
C GLY A 139 -6.55 -25.32 -4.10
N ARG A 140 -6.03 -26.52 -3.85
CA ARG A 140 -5.63 -27.48 -4.88
C ARG A 140 -6.83 -27.63 -5.82
N GLN A 141 -6.70 -27.26 -7.09
CA GLN A 141 -7.64 -27.69 -8.12
C GLN A 141 -7.65 -29.22 -8.03
N ARG A 142 -8.72 -29.79 -7.47
CA ARG A 142 -9.05 -31.19 -7.69
C ARG A 142 -9.40 -31.28 -9.16
N GLY A 143 -8.41 -31.63 -9.98
CA GLY A 143 -8.65 -32.20 -11.29
C GLY A 143 -9.49 -33.45 -11.06
N LEU A 144 -10.77 -33.37 -11.41
CA LEU A 144 -11.50 -34.56 -11.80
C LEU A 144 -11.00 -34.86 -13.22
N GLU A 145 -9.91 -35.61 -13.32
CA GLU A 145 -9.66 -36.40 -14.53
C GLU A 145 -10.75 -37.46 -14.58
N ARG A 146 -11.52 -37.45 -15.67
CA ARG A 146 -12.26 -38.62 -16.15
C ARG A 146 -11.44 -39.24 -17.26
#